data_AF-A0A3P1UW61-F1
#
_entry.id   AF-A0A3P1UW61-F1
#
_cell.length_a   1.000
_cell.length_b   1.000
_cell.length_c   1.000
_cell.angle_alpha   90.00
_cell.angle_beta   90.00
_cell.angle_gamma   90.00
#
_symmetry.space_group_name_H-M   'P 1'
#
loop_
_entity.id
_entity.type
_entity.pdbx_description
1 polymer ?
#
loop_
_entity_poly.entity_id
_entity_poly.type
_entity_poly.pdbx_seq_one_letter_code
_entity_poly.pdbx_strand_id
1 'polypeptide(L)'
;MSNNLYKVEKDLRSIAKRYKSIKYSIGLAILFLMLGTGAFSEEVNNVQAGEVPTREEIATSRENLRNSVGSLQSKIDEARAENSKTLAGLRLELIQLMEQGDQVVKSPWSSWQFGANY
;
A
#
# COMPACT_ATOMS: atom_id res chain seq x y z
N MET A 1 19.70 -3.36 50.40
CA MET A 1 18.77 -2.92 49.34
C MET A 1 17.41 -2.64 49.97
N SER A 2 16.94 -1.40 49.93
CA SER A 2 15.55 -1.08 50.31
C SER A 2 14.61 -1.48 49.17
N ASN A 3 13.67 -2.37 49.44
CA ASN A 3 12.69 -2.80 48.44
C ASN A 3 11.71 -1.66 48.14
N ASN A 4 11.99 -0.91 47.07
CA ASN A 4 11.14 0.19 46.60
C ASN A 4 9.70 -0.30 46.31
N LEU A 5 9.55 -1.54 45.84
CA LEU A 5 8.25 -2.14 45.56
C LEU A 5 7.37 -2.29 46.82
N TYR A 6 7.99 -2.69 47.94
CA TYR A 6 7.30 -2.82 49.22
C TYR A 6 6.88 -1.45 49.79
N LYS A 7 7.69 -0.41 49.53
CA LYS A 7 7.36 0.97 49.92
C LYS A 7 6.18 1.52 49.11
N VAL A 8 6.21 1.33 47.79
CA VAL A 8 5.12 1.73 46.88
C VAL A 8 3.81 1.00 47.23
N GLU A 9 3.88 -0.29 47.56
CA GLU A 9 2.71 -1.06 48.02
C GLU A 9 2.09 -0.46 49.29
N LYS A 10 2.94 -0.16 50.28
CA LYS A 10 2.52 0.45 51.54
C LYS A 10 1.88 1.82 51.32
N ASP A 11 2.44 2.62 50.43
CA ASP A 11 1.94 3.95 50.09
C ASP A 11 0.59 3.87 49.36
N LEU A 12 0.45 3.01 48.35
CA LEU A 12 -0.84 2.78 47.67
C LEU A 12 -1.90 2.24 48.64
N ARG A 13 -1.55 1.32 49.54
CA ARG A 13 -2.44 0.82 50.57
C ARG A 13 -2.87 1.92 51.54
N SER A 14 -1.99 2.85 51.88
CA SER A 14 -2.31 3.99 52.75
C SER A 14 -3.24 4.99 52.05
N ILE A 15 -3.03 5.25 50.76
CA ILE A 15 -3.86 6.12 49.93
C ILE A 15 -5.26 5.52 49.76
N ALA A 16 -5.35 4.24 49.42
CA ALA A 16 -6.64 3.54 49.29
C ALA A 16 -7.43 3.53 50.61
N LYS A 17 -6.78 3.40 51.76
CA LYS A 17 -7.45 3.52 53.07
C LYS A 17 -7.99 4.94 53.35
N ARG A 18 -7.35 5.97 52.81
CA ARG A 18 -7.76 7.38 52.98
C ARG A 18 -8.99 7.72 52.14
N TYR A 19 -9.14 7.07 50.99
CA TYR A 19 -10.29 7.22 50.10
C TYR A 19 -11.24 6.03 50.24
N LYS A 20 -12.26 6.16 51.10
CA LYS A 20 -13.22 5.08 51.47
C LYS A 20 -13.95 4.46 50.27
N SER A 21 -13.98 5.14 49.12
CA SER A 21 -14.57 4.69 47.86
C SER A 21 -13.66 3.77 47.03
N ILE A 22 -12.36 3.72 47.31
CA ILE A 22 -11.37 2.99 46.49
C ILE A 22 -10.81 1.84 47.32
N LYS A 23 -11.16 0.60 46.94
CA LYS A 23 -10.58 -0.60 47.56
C LYS A 23 -9.20 -0.87 46.97
N TYR A 24 -8.21 -1.08 47.84
CA TYR A 24 -6.90 -1.54 47.42
C TYR A 24 -7.00 -2.94 46.79
N SER A 25 -6.47 -3.10 45.59
CA SER A 25 -6.29 -4.40 44.94
C SER A 25 -4.91 -4.47 44.31
N ILE A 26 -4.35 -5.69 44.19
CA ILE A 26 -3.07 -5.89 43.52
C ILE A 26 -3.15 -5.42 42.05
N GLY A 27 -4.33 -5.57 41.42
CA GLY A 27 -4.60 -5.08 40.07
C GLY A 27 -4.53 -3.56 39.97
N LEU A 28 -4.96 -2.83 40.99
CA LEU A 28 -4.83 -1.37 41.04
C LEU A 28 -3.35 -0.94 41.12
N ALA A 29 -2.53 -1.69 41.87
CA ALA A 29 -1.09 -1.43 41.93
C ALA A 29 -0.39 -1.73 40.60
N ILE A 30 -0.77 -2.82 39.92
CA ILE A 30 -0.25 -3.17 38.60
C ILE A 30 -0.72 -2.15 37.55
N LEU A 31 -1.97 -1.71 37.58
CA LEU A 31 -2.50 -0.65 36.71
C LEU A 31 -1.81 0.68 36.96
N PHE A 32 -1.55 1.05 38.22
CA PHE A 32 -0.79 2.24 38.57
C PHE A 32 0.67 2.16 38.13
N LEU A 33 1.28 0.98 38.15
CA LEU A 33 2.63 0.78 37.59
C LEU A 33 2.60 0.87 36.07
N MET A 34 1.67 0.20 35.39
CA MET A 34 1.54 0.26 33.92
C MET A 34 1.20 1.67 33.41
N LEU A 35 0.27 2.38 34.07
CA LEU A 35 -0.04 3.77 33.71
C LEU A 35 1.03 4.73 34.21
N GLY A 36 1.63 4.48 35.38
CA GLY A 36 2.64 5.34 36.00
C GLY A 36 3.97 5.34 35.25
N THR A 37 4.34 4.23 34.60
CA THR A 37 5.47 4.19 33.67
C THR A 37 5.22 4.99 32.38
N GLY A 38 3.95 5.29 32.04
CA GLY A 38 3.58 6.12 30.88
C GLY A 38 3.27 7.59 31.23
N ALA A 39 2.79 7.89 32.44
CA ALA A 39 2.32 9.22 32.82
C ALA A 39 3.43 10.19 33.26
N PHE A 40 4.62 9.69 33.62
CA PHE A 40 5.81 10.50 33.92
C PHE A 40 6.88 10.42 32.83
N SER A 41 6.54 9.83 31.68
CA SER A 41 7.48 9.61 30.59
C SER A 41 6.99 10.29 29.33
N GLU A 42 7.14 11.61 29.31
CA GLU A 42 7.13 12.40 28.08
C GLU A 42 8.24 11.97 27.08
N GLU A 43 9.05 10.94 27.40
CA GLU A 43 10.20 10.51 26.60
C GLU A 43 10.36 8.99 26.38
N VAL A 44 9.52 8.10 26.94
CA VAL A 44 9.67 6.63 26.78
C VAL A 44 8.41 5.97 26.20
N ASN A 45 7.63 6.70 25.41
CA ASN A 45 6.49 6.14 24.66
C ASN A 45 6.86 5.69 23.24
N ASN A 46 8.13 5.37 22.99
CA ASN A 46 8.61 4.90 21.68
C ASN A 46 8.74 3.37 21.57
N VAL A 47 8.51 2.60 22.64
CA VAL A 47 9.00 1.21 22.65
C VAL A 47 7.92 0.15 22.52
N GLN A 48 6.67 0.31 22.99
CA GLN A 48 5.76 -0.85 23.00
C GLN A 48 4.29 -0.53 22.75
N ALA A 49 3.80 -1.13 21.65
CA ALA A 49 2.41 -1.45 21.32
C ALA A 49 1.59 -0.38 20.61
N GLY A 50 1.72 -0.37 19.27
CA GLY A 50 0.79 0.26 18.36
C GLY A 50 1.39 1.51 17.76
N GLU A 51 2.11 1.30 16.66
CA GLU A 51 2.40 2.30 15.64
C GLU A 51 1.07 2.98 15.25
N VAL A 52 0.68 4.00 16.01
CA VAL A 52 -0.17 5.07 15.51
C VAL A 52 0.84 5.97 14.82
N PRO A 53 1.02 5.86 13.49
CA PRO A 53 1.92 6.75 12.79
C PRO A 53 1.55 8.18 13.19
N THR A 54 2.57 8.93 13.61
CA THR A 54 2.36 10.33 14.01
C THR A 54 1.64 11.03 12.84
N ARG A 55 0.71 11.96 13.13
CA ARG A 55 -0.19 12.53 12.09
C ARG A 55 0.57 13.09 10.88
N GLU A 56 1.82 13.47 11.06
CA GLU A 56 2.76 13.95 10.05
C GLU A 56 3.29 12.82 9.15
N GLU A 57 3.66 11.67 9.70
CA GLU A 57 4.07 10.47 8.94
C GLU A 57 2.90 9.89 8.12
N ILE A 58 1.66 9.98 8.62
CA ILE A 58 0.47 9.62 7.83
C ILE A 58 0.27 10.57 6.65
N ALA A 59 0.48 11.87 6.86
CA ALA A 59 0.29 12.88 5.82
C ALA A 59 1.34 12.71 4.70
N THR A 60 2.60 12.48 5.05
CA THR A 60 3.68 12.25 4.07
C THR A 60 3.48 10.92 3.33
N SER A 61 3.08 9.85 4.02
CA SER A 61 2.73 8.57 3.40
C SER A 61 1.56 8.71 2.41
N ARG A 62 0.50 9.44 2.78
CA ARG A 62 -0.63 9.72 1.87
C ARG A 62 -0.22 10.52 0.65
N GLU A 63 0.64 11.51 0.80
CA GLU A 63 1.15 12.32 -0.31
C GLU A 63 2.04 11.49 -1.25
N ASN A 64 2.95 10.67 -0.71
CA ASN A 64 3.78 9.76 -1.49
C ASN A 64 2.95 8.73 -2.25
N LEU A 65 1.91 8.18 -1.62
CA LEU A 65 0.95 7.28 -2.28
C LEU A 65 0.20 7.99 -3.40
N ARG A 66 -0.27 9.22 -3.17
CA ARG A 66 -0.98 10.02 -4.18
C ARG A 66 -0.08 10.33 -5.39
N ASN A 67 1.18 10.68 -5.16
CA ASN A 67 2.16 10.89 -6.23
C ASN A 67 2.48 9.57 -6.97
N SER A 68 2.59 8.45 -6.23
CA SER A 68 2.80 7.14 -6.84
C SER A 68 1.61 6.71 -7.70
N VAL A 69 0.38 6.91 -7.23
CA VAL A 69 -0.85 6.63 -8.00
C VAL A 69 -0.93 7.51 -9.25
N GLY A 70 -0.60 8.81 -9.15
CA GLY A 70 -0.52 9.70 -10.32
C GLY A 70 0.51 9.22 -11.35
N SER A 71 1.69 8.77 -10.88
CA SER A 71 2.73 8.24 -11.76
C SER A 71 2.32 6.93 -12.45
N LEU A 72 1.62 6.05 -11.73
CA LEU A 72 1.09 4.80 -12.29
C LEU A 72 -0.02 5.08 -13.31
N GLN A 73 -0.90 6.04 -13.03
CA GLN A 73 -1.92 6.46 -13.98
C GLN A 73 -1.29 6.97 -15.28
N SER A 74 -0.27 7.82 -15.19
CA SER A 74 0.49 8.29 -16.35
C SER A 74 1.10 7.14 -17.14
N LYS A 75 1.71 6.15 -16.47
CA LYS A 75 2.26 4.94 -17.13
C LYS A 75 1.19 4.07 -17.77
N ILE A 76 0.01 3.96 -17.17
CA ILE A 76 -1.14 3.23 -17.73
C ILE A 76 -1.61 3.92 -19.01
N ASP A 77 -1.73 5.24 -18.99
CA ASP A 77 -2.18 6.01 -20.16
C ASP A 77 -1.16 5.95 -21.31
N GLU A 78 0.14 5.99 -20.99
CA GLU A 78 1.23 5.79 -21.95
C GLU A 78 1.20 4.39 -22.57
N ALA A 79 1.12 3.34 -21.75
CA ALA A 79 1.03 1.96 -22.22
C ALA A 79 -0.24 1.72 -23.07
N ARG A 80 -1.34 2.38 -22.73
CA ARG A 80 -2.58 2.32 -23.50
C ARG A 80 -2.43 2.99 -24.86
N ALA A 81 -1.76 4.14 -24.92
CA ALA A 81 -1.47 4.83 -26.17
C ALA A 81 -0.53 4.01 -27.06
N GLU A 82 0.52 3.43 -26.49
CA GLU A 82 1.44 2.54 -27.21
C GLU A 82 0.71 1.31 -27.76
N ASN A 83 -0.07 0.61 -26.94
CA ASN A 83 -0.87 -0.54 -27.35
C ASN A 83 -1.86 -0.20 -28.48
N SER A 84 -2.45 1.01 -28.46
CA SER A 84 -3.34 1.44 -29.54
C SER A 84 -2.61 1.66 -30.87
N LYS A 85 -1.37 2.17 -30.82
CA LYS A 85 -0.53 2.36 -32.00
C LYS A 85 -0.05 1.04 -32.56
N THR A 86 0.42 0.13 -31.71
CA THR A 86 0.86 -1.21 -32.13
C THR A 86 -0.29 -2.00 -32.74
N LEU A 87 -1.48 -1.94 -32.16
CA LEU A 87 -2.68 -2.57 -32.72
C LEU A 87 -3.05 -2.00 -34.10
N ALA A 88 -2.96 -0.68 -34.28
CA ALA A 88 -3.20 -0.05 -35.58
C ALA A 88 -2.15 -0.47 -36.63
N GLY A 89 -0.87 -0.55 -36.25
CA GLY A 89 0.21 -1.04 -37.12
C GLY A 89 -0.01 -2.48 -37.56
N LEU A 90 -0.25 -3.38 -36.61
CA LEU A 90 -0.56 -4.79 -36.90
C LEU A 90 -1.78 -4.96 -37.80
N ARG A 91 -2.79 -4.09 -37.63
CA ARG A 91 -3.97 -4.09 -38.51
C ARG A 91 -3.61 -3.70 -39.95
N LEU A 92 -2.72 -2.73 -40.15
CA LEU A 92 -2.25 -2.34 -41.49
C LEU A 92 -1.39 -3.45 -42.13
N GLU A 93 -0.51 -4.08 -41.35
CA GLU A 93 0.27 -5.22 -41.81
C GLU A 93 -0.63 -6.37 -42.24
N LEU A 94 -1.67 -6.68 -41.46
CA LEU A 94 -2.65 -7.71 -41.84
C LEU A 94 -3.36 -7.38 -43.15
N ILE A 95 -3.77 -6.12 -43.34
CA ILE A 95 -4.38 -5.66 -44.59
C ILE A 95 -3.40 -5.83 -45.76
N GLN A 96 -2.13 -5.45 -45.60
CA GLN A 96 -1.11 -5.62 -46.63
C GLN A 96 -0.87 -7.10 -46.97
N LEU A 97 -0.81 -7.97 -45.96
CA LEU A 97 -0.65 -9.41 -46.18
C LEU A 97 -1.86 -10.03 -46.87
N MET A 98 -3.08 -9.58 -46.57
CA MET A 98 -4.28 -10.02 -47.29
C MET A 98 -4.25 -9.56 -48.75
N GLU A 99 -3.85 -8.31 -49.01
CA GLU A 99 -3.73 -7.77 -50.37
C GLU A 99 -2.65 -8.50 -51.17
N GLN A 100 -1.46 -8.72 -50.58
CA GLN A 100 -0.39 -9.51 -51.19
C GLN A 100 -0.83 -10.95 -51.44
N GLY A 101 -1.55 -11.58 -50.50
CA GLY A 101 -2.09 -12.92 -50.66
C GLY A 101 -3.05 -13.01 -51.85
N ASP A 102 -3.99 -12.08 -51.97
CA ASP A 102 -4.93 -12.03 -53.10
C ASP A 102 -4.21 -11.78 -54.43
N GLN A 103 -3.21 -10.89 -54.45
CA GLN A 103 -2.39 -10.64 -55.64
C GLN A 103 -1.56 -11.88 -56.05
N VAL A 104 -1.00 -12.62 -55.09
CA VAL A 104 -0.25 -13.86 -55.36
C VAL A 104 -1.17 -14.96 -55.87
N VAL A 105 -2.43 -15.03 -55.42
CA VAL A 105 -3.40 -15.99 -55.96
C VAL A 105 -3.84 -15.57 -57.37
N LYS A 106 -4.05 -14.28 -57.62
CA LYS A 106 -4.49 -13.77 -58.93
C LYS A 106 -3.39 -13.81 -60.01
N SER A 107 -2.14 -13.51 -59.69
CA SER A 107 -1.08 -13.30 -60.72
C SER A 107 -0.67 -14.54 -61.53
N PRO A 108 -0.58 -15.77 -60.97
CA PRO A 108 -0.33 -16.98 -61.74
C PRO A 108 -1.61 -17.48 -62.44
N TRP A 109 -2.78 -17.28 -61.81
CA TRP A 109 -4.06 -17.75 -62.37
C TRP A 109 -4.55 -16.90 -63.53
N SER A 110 -4.31 -15.57 -63.51
CA SER A 110 -4.65 -14.68 -64.61
C SER A 110 -3.76 -14.94 -65.83
N SER A 111 -2.46 -15.15 -65.64
CA SER A 111 -1.52 -15.45 -66.74
C SER A 111 -1.84 -16.77 -67.44
N TRP A 112 -2.37 -17.76 -66.72
CA TRP A 112 -2.90 -18.99 -67.32
C TRP A 112 -4.15 -18.77 -68.20
N GLN A 113 -5.05 -17.83 -67.85
CA GLN A 113 -6.18 -17.49 -68.71
C GLN A 113 -5.78 -16.75 -69.99
N PHE A 114 -4.70 -15.95 -69.95
CA PHE A 114 -4.16 -15.30 -71.15
C PHE A 114 -3.39 -16.27 -72.06
N GLY A 115 -2.86 -17.37 -71.53
CA GLY A 115 -2.16 -18.41 -72.31
C GLY A 115 -3.08 -19.37 -73.07
N ALA A 116 -4.37 -19.46 -72.74
CA ALA A 116 -5.35 -20.33 -73.41
C ALA A 116 -5.98 -19.73 -74.68
N ASN A 117 -5.62 -18.49 -75.05
CA ASN A 117 -6.13 -17.76 -76.21
C ASN A 117 -5.06 -17.52 -77.31
N TYR A 118 -4.01 -18.34 -77.36
CA TYR A 118 -3.04 -18.38 -78.46
C TYR A 118 -3.06 -19.74 -79.17
#